data_AF-A0A1T4KK78-F1
#
_entry.id   AF-A0A1T4KK78-F1
#
_cell.length_a   1.000
_cell.length_b   1.000
_cell.length_c   1.000
_cell.angle_alpha   90.00
_cell.angle_beta   90.00
_cell.angle_gamma   90.00
#
_symmetry.space_group_name_H-M   'P 1'
#
loop_
_entity.id
_entity.type
_entity.pdbx_description
1 polymer ?
#
loop_
_entity_poly.entity_id
_entity_poly.type
_entity_poly.pdbx_seq_one_letter_code
_entity_poly.pdbx_strand_id
1 'polypeptide(L)'
;MISSCATTYNSRFTSADVKPGISKQAVIARFGKPFKKSFEQIGDVLYEDFYYKETIYKDYWFEINNILHFQDGKLVSLEQGEEKKLYQQVPVVRVQR
;
A
#
# COMPACT_ATOMS: atom_id res chain seq x y z
N MET A 1 -0.69 15.52 -23.34
CA MET A 1 -0.14 14.78 -22.19
C MET A 1 -0.78 13.41 -22.19
N ILE A 2 -0.02 12.35 -22.45
CA ILE A 2 -0.55 10.98 -22.45
C ILE A 2 -0.76 10.61 -20.97
N SER A 3 -2.01 10.70 -20.50
CA SER A 3 -2.37 10.23 -19.17
C SER A 3 -2.50 8.71 -19.25
N SER A 4 -1.37 8.00 -19.18
CA SER A 4 -1.39 6.55 -19.05
C SER A 4 -1.78 6.21 -17.61
N CYS A 5 -3.07 6.04 -17.36
CA CYS A 5 -3.52 5.37 -16.15
C CYS A 5 -3.14 3.89 -16.29
N ALA A 6 -1.94 3.52 -15.83
CA ALA A 6 -1.50 2.14 -15.83
C ALA A 6 -2.36 1.37 -14.82
N THR A 7 -3.28 0.56 -15.33
CA THR A 7 -4.03 -0.40 -14.50
C THR A 7 -3.03 -1.42 -13.96
N THR A 8 -2.78 -1.39 -12.66
CA THR A 8 -1.84 -2.33 -12.03
C THR A 8 -2.62 -3.60 -11.65
N TYR A 9 -2.22 -4.75 -12.20
CA TYR A 9 -2.83 -6.05 -11.93
C TYR A 9 -2.21 -6.75 -10.71
N ASN A 10 -1.00 -6.36 -10.34
CA ASN A 10 -0.24 -6.88 -9.20
C ASN A 10 0.10 -5.76 -8.22
N SER A 11 0.26 -6.08 -6.95
CA SER A 11 0.80 -5.12 -5.97
C SER A 11 2.22 -4.70 -6.36
N ARG A 12 2.57 -3.44 -6.16
CA ARG A 12 3.93 -2.92 -6.30
C ARG A 12 4.79 -3.29 -5.09
N PHE A 13 4.17 -3.70 -3.98
CA PHE A 13 4.83 -4.18 -2.77
C PHE A 13 4.90 -5.72 -2.77
N THR A 14 5.30 -6.32 -3.89
CA THR A 14 5.61 -7.75 -3.89
C THR A 14 6.88 -8.02 -3.08
N SER A 15 7.01 -9.23 -2.54
CA SER A 15 8.19 -9.66 -1.77
C SER A 15 9.51 -9.58 -2.56
N ALA A 16 9.44 -9.55 -3.91
CA ALA A 16 10.60 -9.34 -4.76
C ALA A 16 11.13 -7.90 -4.71
N ASP A 17 10.24 -6.92 -4.53
CA ASP A 17 10.53 -5.49 -4.65
C ASP A 17 10.85 -4.80 -3.31
N VAL A 18 10.42 -5.43 -2.21
CA VAL A 18 10.46 -4.88 -0.86
C VAL A 18 11.06 -5.93 0.07
N LYS A 19 12.36 -5.79 0.37
CA LYS A 19 13.14 -6.75 1.15
C LYS A 19 13.64 -6.13 2.45
N PRO A 20 13.75 -6.91 3.55
CA PRO A 20 14.37 -6.42 4.77
C PRO A 20 15.77 -5.81 4.52
N GLY A 21 16.08 -4.73 5.23
CA GLY A 21 17.34 -4.01 5.16
C GLY A 21 17.37 -2.81 4.21
N ILE A 22 16.40 -2.63 3.32
CA ILE A 22 16.34 -1.45 2.45
C ILE A 22 16.06 -0.18 3.27
N SER A 23 16.66 0.95 2.87
CA SER A 23 16.48 2.21 3.58
C SER A 23 15.12 2.85 3.28
N LYS A 24 14.60 3.64 4.22
CA LYS A 24 13.40 4.47 4.02
C LYS A 24 13.50 5.34 2.76
N GLN A 25 14.67 5.91 2.49
CA GLN A 25 14.90 6.76 1.32
C GLN A 25 14.80 5.98 0.02
N ALA A 26 15.33 4.75 -0.03
CA ALA A 26 15.20 3.89 -1.20
C ALA A 26 13.73 3.51 -1.46
N VAL A 27 12.98 3.21 -0.40
CA VAL A 27 11.53 2.96 -0.50
C VAL A 27 10.80 4.18 -1.06
N ILE A 28 11.05 5.38 -0.50
CA ILE A 28 10.40 6.61 -0.97
C ILE A 28 10.78 6.93 -2.42
N ALA A 29 12.04 6.72 -2.81
CA ALA A 29 12.50 6.95 -4.18
C ALA A 29 11.80 6.00 -5.17
N ARG A 30 11.50 4.76 -4.75
CA ARG A 30 10.89 3.74 -5.61
C ARG A 30 9.36 3.82 -5.66
N PHE A 31 8.71 4.06 -4.52
CA PHE A 31 7.26 3.96 -4.39
C PHE A 31 6.56 5.31 -4.23
N GLY A 32 7.31 6.39 -4.02
CA GLY A 32 6.78 7.71 -3.71
C GLY A 32 6.63 7.92 -2.20
N LYS A 33 6.08 9.06 -1.80
CA LYS A 33 5.82 9.35 -0.38
C LYS A 33 4.62 8.52 0.10
N PRO A 34 4.68 7.91 1.30
CA PRO A 34 3.53 7.25 1.88
C PRO A 34 2.44 8.28 2.20
N PHE A 35 1.18 7.85 2.21
CA PHE A 35 0.05 8.75 2.51
C PHE A 35 -0.06 9.06 4.01
N LYS A 36 0.47 8.18 4.86
CA LYS A 36 0.55 8.34 6.32
C LYS A 36 1.88 7.78 6.82
N LYS A 37 2.37 8.35 7.92
CA LYS A 37 3.51 7.83 8.68
C LYS A 37 3.18 7.85 10.18
N SER A 38 3.69 6.89 10.93
CA SER A 38 3.78 6.94 12.39
C SER A 38 5.21 6.61 12.82
N PHE A 39 5.58 7.04 14.01
CA PHE A 39 6.86 6.71 14.62
C PHE A 39 6.70 6.57 16.13
N GLU A 40 7.53 5.73 16.71
CA GLU A 40 7.64 5.51 18.15
C GLU A 40 9.11 5.29 18.49
N GLN A 41 9.55 5.87 19.60
CA GLN A 41 10.89 5.66 20.13
C GLN A 41 10.79 4.76 21.36
N ILE A 42 11.39 3.56 21.32
CA ILE A 42 11.42 2.64 22.45
C ILE A 42 12.88 2.43 22.84
N GLY A 43 13.30 3.07 23.93
CA GLY A 43 14.71 3.17 24.29
C GLY A 43 15.49 3.93 23.22
N ASP A 44 16.59 3.35 22.74
CA ASP A 44 17.43 3.94 21.70
C ASP A 44 17.02 3.54 20.26
N VAL A 45 15.96 2.74 20.12
CA VAL A 45 15.50 2.25 18.82
C VAL A 45 14.33 3.08 18.30
N LEU A 46 14.46 3.58 17.07
CA LEU A 46 13.39 4.28 16.36
C LEU A 46 12.59 3.29 15.52
N TYR A 47 11.30 3.16 15.83
CA TYR A 47 10.32 2.41 15.05
C TYR A 47 9.50 3.38 14.20
N GLU A 48 9.29 3.05 12.93
CA GLU A 48 8.48 3.86 12.02
C GLU A 48 7.62 2.97 11.14
N ASP A 49 6.36 3.37 10.93
CA ASP A 49 5.48 2.72 9.96
C ASP A 49 5.16 3.67 8.82
N PHE A 50 5.35 3.20 7.59
CA PHE A 50 4.91 3.91 6.39
C PHE A 50 3.70 3.20 5.78
N TYR A 51 2.62 3.95 5.60
CA TYR A 51 1.38 3.43 5.04
C TYR A 51 1.27 3.80 3.56
N TYR A 52 1.04 2.80 2.72
CA TYR A 52 0.77 2.95 1.29
C TYR A 52 -0.58 2.36 0.92
N LYS A 53 -1.25 3.00 -0.03
CA LYS A 53 -2.47 2.51 -0.65
C LYS A 53 -2.20 2.17 -2.09
N GLU A 54 -2.74 1.05 -2.53
CA GLU A 54 -2.72 0.63 -3.91
C GLU A 54 -4.12 0.33 -4.39
N THR A 55 -4.40 0.67 -5.64
CA THR A 55 -5.63 0.26 -6.31
C THR A 55 -5.25 -0.70 -7.43
N ILE A 56 -5.68 -1.96 -7.29
CA ILE A 56 -5.41 -3.01 -8.28
C ILE A 56 -6.71 -3.47 -8.94
N TYR A 57 -6.61 -3.94 -10.18
CA TYR A 57 -7.74 -4.52 -10.89
C TYR A 57 -7.55 -6.03 -11.07
N LYS A 58 -8.45 -6.82 -10.48
CA LYS A 58 -8.51 -8.29 -10.59
C LYS A 58 -9.99 -8.69 -10.76
N ASP A 59 -10.53 -8.53 -11.97
CA ASP A 59 -11.97 -8.60 -12.29
C ASP A 59 -12.83 -7.49 -11.66
N TYR A 60 -12.45 -7.01 -10.47
CA TYR A 60 -12.97 -5.84 -9.79
C TYR A 60 -11.81 -4.96 -9.31
N TRP A 61 -12.14 -3.71 -8.97
CA TRP A 61 -11.19 -2.81 -8.31
C TRP A 61 -11.09 -3.14 -6.83
N PHE A 62 -9.87 -3.32 -6.36
CA PHE A 62 -9.54 -3.52 -4.96
C PHE A 62 -8.60 -2.43 -4.48
N GLU A 63 -8.81 -1.96 -3.25
CA GLU A 63 -7.85 -1.16 -2.50
C GLU A 63 -7.07 -2.08 -1.56
N ILE A 64 -5.75 -2.04 -1.62
CA ILE A 64 -4.85 -2.75 -0.72
C ILE A 64 -4.11 -1.72 0.13
N ASN A 65 -4.10 -1.95 1.43
CA ASN A 65 -3.26 -1.18 2.36
C ASN A 65 -1.96 -1.96 2.60
N ASN A 66 -0.82 -1.29 2.47
CA ASN A 66 0.48 -1.87 2.77
C ASN A 66 1.12 -1.05 3.90
N ILE A 67 1.64 -1.73 4.92
CA ILE A 67 2.32 -1.13 6.06
C ILE A 67 3.77 -1.63 6.04
N LEU A 68 4.71 -0.69 5.91
CA LEU A 68 6.13 -0.98 5.92
C LEU A 68 6.68 -0.57 7.27
N HIS A 69 7.19 -1.54 8.02
CA HIS A 69 7.77 -1.33 9.34
C HIS A 69 9.27 -1.13 9.20
N PHE A 70 9.76 -0.05 9.80
CA PHE A 70 11.17 0.30 9.83
C PHE A 70 11.68 0.32 11.25
N GLN A 71 12.93 -0.11 11.40
CA GLN A 71 13.70 0.02 12.63
C GLN A 71 15.01 0.73 12.28
N ASP A 72 15.31 1.82 12.97
CA ASP A 72 16.50 2.66 12.76
C ASP A 72 16.70 3.02 11.27
N GLY A 73 15.57 3.27 10.60
CA GLY A 73 15.51 3.66 9.20
C GLY A 73 15.74 2.56 8.16
N LYS A 74 15.80 1.30 8.58
CA LYS A 74 15.84 0.13 7.68
C LYS A 74 14.54 -0.65 7.76
N LEU A 75 14.06 -1.11 6.62
CA LEU A 75 12.86 -1.93 6.56
C LEU A 75 13.10 -3.26 7.29
N VAL A 76 12.22 -3.63 8.20
CA VAL A 76 12.27 -4.92 8.90
C VAL A 76 11.19 -5.88 8.41
N SER A 77 10.00 -5.36 8.09
CA SER A 77 8.88 -6.17 7.61
C SER A 77 7.91 -5.35 6.76
N LEU A 78 7.11 -6.08 5.98
CA LEU A 78 6.00 -5.59 5.20
C LEU A 78 4.76 -6.35 5.64
N GLU A 79 3.73 -5.63 6.08
CA GLU A 79 2.41 -6.16 6.35
C GLU A 79 1.47 -5.74 5.21
N GLN A 80 0.80 -6.72 4.59
CA GLN A 80 -0.31 -6.45 3.68
C GLN A 80 -1.59 -6.43 4.52
N GLY A 81 -2.16 -5.24 4.69
CA GLY A 81 -3.45 -5.05 5.32
C GLY A 81 -4.60 -5.54 4.45
N GLU A 82 -5.82 -5.35 4.93
CA GLU A 82 -7.03 -5.89 4.27
C GLU A 82 -7.20 -5.41 2.82
N GLU A 83 -7.55 -6.35 1.95
CA GLU A 83 -7.97 -6.09 0.57
C GLU A 83 -9.46 -5.72 0.55
N LYS A 84 -9.79 -4.50 0.12
CA LYS A 84 -11.16 -3.99 0.08
C LYS A 84 -11.64 -3.84 -1.36
N LYS A 85 -12.70 -4.57 -1.73
CA LYS A 85 -13.40 -4.38 -3.00
C LYS A 85 -14.09 -3.01 -3.03
N LEU A 86 -13.76 -2.18 -4.03
CA LEU A 86 -14.23 -0.79 -4.12
C LEU A 86 -15.63 -0.65 -4.72
N TYR A 87 -16.07 -1.60 -5.55
CA TYR A 87 -17.40 -1.58 -6.17
C TYR A 87 -18.17 -2.86 -5.82
N GLN A 88 -19.11 -2.75 -4.87
CA GLN A 88 -20.27 -3.63 -4.84
C GLN A 88 -21.33 -2.97 -5.72
N GLN A 89 -21.72 -3.62 -6.81
CA GLN A 89 -22.92 -3.20 -7.52
C GLN A 89 -24.07 -3.33 -6.52
N VAL A 90 -24.60 -2.22 -6.03
CA VAL A 90 -25.90 -2.23 -5.35
C VAL A 90 -26.89 -2.59 -6.45
N PRO A 91 -27.58 -3.74 -6.40
CA PRO A 91 -28.57 -4.06 -7.41
C PRO A 91 -29.61 -2.93 -7.38
N VAL A 92 -29.79 -2.24 -8.51
CA VAL A 92 -30.88 -1.29 -8.66
C VAL A 92 -32.16 -2.12 -8.64
N VAL A 93 -32.81 -2.19 -7.47
CA VAL A 93 -34.14 -2.78 -7.35
C VAL A 93 -35.09 -1.88 -8.11
N ARG A 94 -35.37 -2.21 -9.38
CA ARG A 94 -36.47 -1.61 -10.12
C ARG A 94 -37.77 -2.08 -9.48
N VAL A 95 -38.33 -1.27 -8.58
CA VAL A 95 -39.73 -1.41 -8.16
C VAL A 95 -40.58 -1.02 -9.38
N GLN A 96 -41.10 -2.03 -10.09
CA GLN A 96 -42.15 -1.79 -11.09
C GLN A 96 -43.42 -1.39 -10.33
N ARG A 97 -43.95 -0.21 -10.64
CA ARG A 97 -45.28 0.25 -10.21
C ARG A 97 -46.29 -0.06 -11.31
#